data_AF-A0A0M1J1X5-F1
#
_entry.id   AF-A0A0M1J1X5-F1
#
_cell.length_a   1.000
_cell.length_b   1.000
_cell.length_c   1.000
_cell.angle_alpha   90.00
_cell.angle_beta   90.00
_cell.angle_gamma   90.00
#
_symmetry.space_group_name_H-M   'P 1'
#
loop_
_entity.id
_entity.type
_entity.pdbx_description
1 polymer ?
#
loop_
_entity_poly.entity_id
_entity_poly.type
_entity_poly.pdbx_seq_one_letter_code
_entity_poly.pdbx_strand_id
1 'polypeptide(L)'
;RTVGRGGSFDYDKYFKGPMALFGGIEYRTPIEGLRLQLEYEGNNYRNDYAGNLKPSTRWNIGAAYRWRGFDFHLSYQRGDTLSFGITYALNMNSFRQTKFDKPPRSLVNVQPPTTMDSVDQSRLFNSLQKEGKFTANAMTLSADNNEVTIYGDQYGYRNHNEATERVGRVLASELPESVKTYRIVEHNSNVPMLETDIDADNFKSKARYEGLQPDLSETYIS
;
A
#
# COMPACT_ATOMS: atom_id res chain seq x y z
N ARG A 1 31.47 26.92 -48.99
CA ARG A 1 32.85 26.40 -49.24
C ARG A 1 33.75 27.12 -48.24
N THR A 2 34.50 26.49 -47.34
CA THR A 2 35.20 25.20 -47.41
C THR A 2 35.57 24.73 -46.00
N VAL A 3 35.58 23.40 -45.88
CA VAL A 3 36.00 22.50 -44.79
C VAL A 3 37.26 22.86 -43.98
N GLY A 4 37.18 22.58 -42.66
CA GLY A 4 38.10 21.70 -41.91
C GLY A 4 39.53 22.16 -41.60
N ARG A 5 39.83 22.31 -40.30
CA ARG A 5 41.01 21.71 -39.64
C ARG A 5 40.80 21.72 -38.12
N GLY A 6 40.36 20.57 -37.59
CA GLY A 6 40.70 20.21 -36.22
C GLY A 6 42.21 20.01 -36.09
N GLY A 7 42.73 20.13 -34.87
CA GLY A 7 44.12 19.79 -34.57
C GLY A 7 44.87 20.83 -33.75
N SER A 8 44.39 21.10 -32.54
CA SER A 8 45.29 21.33 -31.41
C SER A 8 44.66 20.62 -30.21
N PHE A 9 45.04 19.36 -30.00
CA PHE A 9 44.77 18.69 -28.74
C PHE A 9 45.53 19.47 -27.67
N ASP A 10 44.81 20.28 -26.91
CA ASP A 10 45.32 21.05 -25.78
C ASP A 10 45.50 20.07 -24.60
N TYR A 11 46.52 19.21 -24.68
CA TYR A 11 46.85 18.22 -23.63
C TYR A 11 47.17 18.87 -22.28
N ASP A 12 47.40 20.19 -22.25
CA ASP A 12 47.85 20.92 -21.06
C ASP A 12 46.72 21.36 -20.10
N LYS A 13 45.45 21.11 -20.44
CA LYS A 13 44.27 21.52 -19.63
C LYS A 13 43.47 20.37 -19.04
N TYR A 14 43.78 19.14 -19.38
CA TYR A 14 43.13 17.98 -18.78
C TYR A 14 43.86 17.60 -17.48
N PHE A 15 43.15 17.64 -16.36
CA PHE A 15 43.60 17.21 -15.02
C PHE A 15 44.63 18.09 -14.29
N LYS A 16 44.62 19.41 -14.49
CA LYS A 16 45.33 20.35 -13.59
C LYS A 16 44.33 21.15 -12.77
N GLY A 17 43.91 20.56 -11.65
CA GLY A 17 43.30 21.28 -10.51
C GLY A 17 44.22 21.13 -9.31
N PRO A 18 44.29 22.08 -8.37
CA PRO A 18 45.04 21.90 -7.13
C PRO A 18 44.53 20.63 -6.44
N MET A 19 45.39 19.63 -6.27
CA MET A 19 45.07 18.43 -5.51
C MET A 19 44.67 18.83 -4.09
N ALA A 20 43.45 18.49 -3.67
CA ALA A 20 43.02 18.61 -2.29
C ALA A 20 43.19 17.25 -1.62
N LEU A 21 44.13 17.17 -0.66
CA LEU A 21 44.27 15.99 0.20
C LEU A 21 43.09 15.96 1.17
N PHE A 22 42.34 14.86 1.19
CA PHE A 22 41.29 14.62 2.17
C PHE A 22 41.58 13.32 2.91
N GLY A 23 41.22 13.27 4.19
CA GLY A 23 41.43 12.08 5.01
C GLY A 23 40.63 12.17 6.31
N GLY A 24 40.22 11.03 6.83
CA GLY A 24 39.45 10.96 8.07
C GLY A 24 39.80 9.74 8.90
N ILE A 25 39.52 9.85 10.20
CA ILE A 25 39.65 8.78 11.18
C ILE A 25 38.26 8.54 11.77
N GLU A 26 37.79 7.29 11.70
CA GLU A 26 36.65 6.84 12.50
C GLU A 26 37.17 6.08 13.72
N TYR A 27 36.67 6.49 14.90
CA TYR A 27 36.98 5.84 16.16
C TYR A 27 35.71 5.29 16.79
N ARG A 28 35.70 3.97 17.03
CA ARG A 28 34.68 3.31 17.84
C ARG A 28 35.10 3.41 19.29
N THR A 29 34.30 4.13 20.07
CA THR A 29 34.62 4.36 21.49
C THR A 29 34.32 3.11 22.34
N PRO A 30 34.84 3.03 23.57
CA PRO A 30 34.43 2.02 24.54
C PRO A 30 32.96 2.13 24.97
N ILE A 31 32.30 3.27 24.71
CA ILE A 31 30.88 3.46 24.99
C ILE A 31 30.09 2.74 23.92
N GLU A 32 29.24 1.79 24.35
CA GLU A 32 28.41 1.01 23.43
C GLU A 32 27.53 1.93 22.58
N GLY A 33 27.58 1.74 21.26
CA GLY A 33 26.78 2.51 20.31
C GLY A 33 27.35 3.89 19.93
N LEU A 34 28.43 4.37 20.55
CA LEU A 34 29.05 5.66 20.23
C LEU A 34 30.25 5.52 19.28
N ARG A 35 30.19 6.22 18.15
CA ARG A 35 31.27 6.39 17.17
C ARG A 35 31.59 7.87 16.99
N LEU A 36 32.88 8.16 16.85
CA LEU A 36 33.39 9.49 16.55
C LEU A 36 34.08 9.48 15.20
N GLN A 37 33.91 10.54 14.42
CA GLN A 37 34.52 10.73 13.13
C GLN A 37 35.24 12.07 13.12
N LEU A 38 36.47 12.09 12.64
CA LEU A 38 37.25 13.30 12.45
C LEU A 38 37.76 13.31 11.02
N GLU A 39 37.41 14.34 10.27
CA GLU A 39 37.82 14.51 8.87
C GLU A 39 38.61 15.80 8.71
N TYR A 40 39.63 15.76 7.87
CA TYR A 40 40.42 16.91 7.46
C TYR A 40 40.25 17.16 5.96
N GLU A 41 39.92 18.40 5.62
CA GLU A 41 39.65 18.83 4.25
C GLU A 41 40.74 19.79 3.73
N GLY A 42 41.53 19.32 2.76
CA GLY A 42 42.60 20.10 2.12
C GLY A 42 42.12 21.10 1.05
N ASN A 43 40.82 21.24 0.82
CA ASN A 43 40.31 22.08 -0.26
C ASN A 43 40.54 23.57 0.03
N ASN A 44 40.99 24.32 -0.97
CA ASN A 44 41.03 25.78 -0.92
C ASN A 44 40.00 26.26 -1.95
N TYR A 45 38.82 26.65 -1.45
CA TYR A 45 37.65 27.18 -2.19
C TYR A 45 37.91 28.51 -2.92
N ARG A 46 39.13 28.74 -3.41
CA ARG A 46 39.59 29.99 -4.04
C ARG A 46 39.04 30.20 -5.45
N ASN A 47 38.51 29.16 -6.11
CA ASN A 47 38.01 29.20 -7.48
C ASN A 47 36.60 28.58 -7.62
N ASP A 48 35.75 28.66 -6.60
CA ASP A 48 34.37 28.16 -6.71
C ASP A 48 33.41 29.26 -7.22
N TYR A 49 32.57 28.93 -8.21
CA TYR A 49 31.66 29.89 -8.88
C TYR A 49 30.57 30.45 -7.94
N ALA A 50 30.41 29.86 -6.75
CA ALA A 50 29.46 30.27 -5.71
C ALA A 50 29.99 31.35 -4.73
N GLY A 51 31.20 31.87 -4.95
CA GLY A 51 31.84 32.87 -4.08
C GLY A 51 32.78 32.27 -3.03
N ASN A 52 33.63 33.12 -2.43
CA ASN A 52 34.66 32.74 -1.46
C ASN A 52 34.04 32.23 -0.14
N LEU A 53 33.67 30.95 -0.07
CA LEU A 53 33.37 30.28 1.18
C LEU A 53 34.69 29.89 1.84
N LYS A 54 35.22 30.76 2.70
CA LYS A 54 36.39 30.44 3.52
C LYS A 54 35.90 29.74 4.79
N PRO A 55 36.07 28.42 4.95
CA PRO A 55 35.74 27.76 6.20
C PRO A 55 36.68 28.27 7.31
N SER A 56 36.16 28.44 8.52
CA SER A 56 36.93 28.87 9.69
C SER A 56 37.88 27.77 10.18
N THR A 57 37.60 26.51 9.86
CA THR A 57 38.50 25.38 10.07
C THR A 57 38.36 24.34 8.96
N ARG A 58 39.43 23.58 8.73
CA ARG A 58 39.49 22.45 7.79
C ARG A 58 39.07 21.12 8.43
N TRP A 59 38.73 21.15 9.71
CA TRP A 59 38.36 19.99 10.49
C TRP A 59 36.85 19.86 10.59
N ASN A 60 36.32 18.69 10.24
CA ASN A 60 34.94 18.32 10.46
C ASN A 60 34.90 17.21 11.52
N ILE A 61 34.01 17.35 12.50
CA ILE A 61 33.86 16.42 13.62
C ILE A 61 32.44 15.87 13.59
N GLY A 62 32.31 14.55 13.69
CA GLY A 62 31.04 13.84 13.76
C GLY A 62 30.96 12.93 14.97
N ALA A 63 29.77 12.78 15.54
CA ALA A 63 29.44 11.81 16.56
C ALA A 63 28.13 11.12 16.18
N ALA A 64 28.12 9.79 16.23
CA ALA A 64 26.93 8.97 16.02
C ALA A 64 26.71 8.09 17.24
N TYR A 65 25.52 8.14 17.83
CA TYR A 65 25.17 7.39 19.02
C TYR A 65 23.89 6.58 18.81
N ARG A 66 23.98 5.26 19.01
CA ARG A 66 22.84 4.34 18.92
C ARG A 66 22.34 3.96 20.31
N TRP A 67 21.05 4.17 20.57
CA TRP A 67 20.41 3.78 21.82
C TRP A 67 18.98 3.30 21.60
N ARG A 68 18.70 2.04 21.96
CA ARG A 68 17.35 1.44 21.99
C ARG A 68 16.48 1.72 20.75
N GLY A 69 17.04 1.52 19.55
CA GLY A 69 16.32 1.71 18.27
C GLY A 69 16.36 3.14 17.73
N PHE A 70 16.95 4.08 18.48
CA PHE A 70 17.26 5.43 18.04
C PHE A 70 18.72 5.54 17.60
N ASP A 71 18.94 6.28 16.51
CA ASP A 71 20.24 6.71 16.05
C ASP A 71 20.30 8.24 16.09
N PHE A 72 21.21 8.77 16.90
CA PHE A 72 21.49 10.19 17.05
C PHE A 72 22.76 10.55 16.29
N HIS A 73 22.74 11.66 15.56
CA HIS A 73 23.88 12.15 14.80
C HIS A 73 24.12 13.61 15.16
N LEU A 74 25.37 13.97 15.45
CA LEU A 74 25.80 15.34 15.71
C LEU A 74 27.07 15.59 14.90
N SER A 75 27.11 16.64 14.08
CA SER A 75 28.30 17.00 13.33
C SER A 75 28.57 18.49 13.38
N TYR A 76 29.84 18.86 13.44
CA TYR A 76 30.32 20.22 13.35
C TYR A 76 31.28 20.32 12.18
N GLN A 77 30.95 21.17 11.21
CA GLN A 77 31.64 21.28 9.94
C GLN A 77 32.09 22.70 9.68
N ARG A 78 33.21 22.85 8.98
CA ARG A 78 33.72 24.13 8.43
C ARG A 78 33.94 25.26 9.46
N GLY A 79 33.79 24.97 10.75
CA GLY A 79 33.98 25.91 11.85
C GLY A 79 32.79 26.81 12.17
N ASP A 80 31.63 26.56 11.58
CA ASP A 80 30.42 27.36 11.80
C ASP A 80 29.13 26.56 11.69
N THR A 81 29.17 25.36 11.11
CA THR A 81 27.97 24.59 10.78
C THR A 81 27.79 23.46 11.78
N LEU A 82 26.78 23.56 12.64
CA LEU A 82 26.36 22.48 13.54
C LEU A 82 25.13 21.78 12.95
N SER A 83 25.14 20.45 12.90
CA SER A 83 24.02 19.63 12.43
C SER A 83 23.68 18.56 13.44
N PHE A 84 22.39 18.35 13.68
CA PHE A 84 21.87 17.33 14.58
C PHE A 84 20.74 16.57 13.90
N GLY A 85 20.71 15.25 14.05
CA GLY A 85 19.71 14.37 13.46
C GLY A 85 19.31 13.22 14.37
N ILE A 86 18.05 12.81 14.29
CA ILE A 86 17.49 11.66 15.01
C ILE A 86 16.83 10.73 13.99
N THR A 87 17.10 9.45 14.08
CA THR A 87 16.44 8.40 13.29
C THR A 87 15.88 7.35 14.24
N TYR A 88 14.66 6.87 13.97
CA TYR A 88 14.03 5.80 14.75
C TYR A 88 13.59 4.66 13.84
N ALA A 89 14.01 3.43 14.16
CA ALA A 89 13.66 2.25 13.40
C ALA A 89 12.31 1.67 13.89
N LEU A 90 11.23 1.95 13.17
CA LEU A 90 9.91 1.38 13.42
C LEU A 90 9.76 -0.01 12.79
N ASN A 91 9.53 -1.04 13.60
CA ASN A 91 9.07 -2.34 13.10
C ASN A 91 7.54 -2.35 12.99
N MET A 92 7.02 -2.19 11.77
CA MET A 92 5.58 -2.13 11.52
C MET A 92 4.89 -3.51 11.42
N ASN A 93 5.63 -4.60 11.55
CA ASN A 93 5.06 -5.96 11.42
C ASN A 93 4.13 -6.33 12.58
N SER A 94 4.35 -5.75 13.77
CA SER A 94 3.53 -5.99 14.97
C SER A 94 2.41 -4.97 15.18
N PHE A 95 2.35 -3.92 14.36
CA PHE A 95 1.28 -2.91 14.41
C PHE A 95 0.02 -3.49 13.77
N ARG A 96 -0.74 -4.27 14.54
CA ARG A 96 -2.09 -4.70 14.15
C ARG A 96 -3.04 -3.55 14.43
N GLN A 97 -3.50 -2.87 13.38
CA GLN A 97 -4.68 -2.03 13.50
C GLN A 97 -5.84 -2.93 13.92
N THR A 98 -6.41 -2.70 15.10
CA THR A 98 -7.62 -3.40 15.54
C THR A 98 -8.74 -3.02 14.57
N LYS A 99 -9.02 -3.88 13.60
CA LYS A 99 -10.15 -3.72 12.69
C LYS A 99 -11.41 -4.11 13.46
N PHE A 100 -12.24 -3.13 13.79
CA PHE A 100 -13.62 -3.37 14.19
C PHE A 100 -14.44 -3.60 12.92
N ASP A 101 -14.37 -4.80 12.37
CA ASP A 101 -15.28 -5.19 11.30
C ASP A 101 -16.62 -5.63 11.90
N LYS A 102 -17.72 -5.21 11.27
CA LYS A 102 -19.03 -5.72 11.68
C LYS A 102 -19.11 -7.19 11.24
N PRO A 103 -19.71 -8.08 12.05
CA PRO A 103 -19.93 -9.45 11.61
C PRO A 103 -20.73 -9.47 10.30
N PRO A 104 -20.53 -10.48 9.44
CA PRO A 104 -21.36 -10.67 8.24
C PRO A 104 -22.85 -10.72 8.59
N ARG A 105 -23.71 -10.35 7.62
CA ARG A 105 -25.17 -10.39 7.78
C ARG A 105 -25.64 -11.81 8.11
N SER A 106 -26.32 -11.99 9.24
CA SER A 106 -26.92 -13.30 9.58
C SER A 106 -28.11 -13.58 8.67
N LEU A 107 -28.25 -14.83 8.22
CA LEU A 107 -29.38 -15.30 7.43
C LEU A 107 -30.47 -15.98 8.27
N VAL A 108 -30.33 -15.98 9.60
CA VAL A 108 -31.30 -16.57 10.51
C VAL A 108 -32.58 -15.72 10.51
N ASN A 109 -33.72 -16.38 10.30
CA ASN A 109 -35.07 -15.75 10.26
C ASN A 109 -35.25 -14.65 9.19
N VAL A 110 -34.41 -14.63 8.16
CA VAL A 110 -34.62 -13.70 7.03
C VAL A 110 -35.79 -14.17 6.19
N GLN A 111 -36.70 -13.24 5.88
CA GLN A 111 -37.80 -13.44 4.93
C GLN A 111 -37.52 -12.62 3.67
N PRO A 112 -36.94 -13.24 2.63
CA PRO A 112 -36.73 -12.56 1.36
C PRO A 112 -38.08 -12.27 0.67
N PRO A 113 -38.09 -11.36 -0.32
CA PRO A 113 -39.26 -11.13 -1.16
C PRO A 113 -39.71 -12.43 -1.85
N THR A 114 -41.00 -12.59 -2.13
CA THR A 114 -41.53 -13.80 -2.80
C THR A 114 -41.27 -13.84 -4.29
N THR A 115 -41.21 -12.69 -4.95
CA THR A 115 -41.01 -12.56 -6.40
C THR A 115 -40.01 -11.47 -6.72
N MET A 116 -39.44 -11.52 -7.93
CA MET A 116 -38.47 -10.51 -8.37
C MET A 116 -39.07 -9.09 -8.42
N ASP A 117 -40.35 -8.97 -8.78
CA ASP A 117 -41.05 -7.68 -8.83
C ASP A 117 -41.19 -7.01 -7.45
N SER A 118 -41.10 -7.81 -6.38
CA SER A 118 -41.18 -7.32 -5.00
C SER A 118 -39.81 -6.96 -4.39
N VAL A 119 -38.72 -7.10 -5.15
CA VAL A 119 -37.38 -6.76 -4.70
C VAL A 119 -37.19 -5.24 -4.66
N ASP A 120 -36.85 -4.71 -3.48
CA ASP A 120 -36.42 -3.33 -3.34
C ASP A 120 -34.95 -3.19 -3.79
N GLN A 121 -34.76 -2.84 -5.06
CA GLN A 121 -33.43 -2.66 -5.64
C GLN A 121 -32.60 -1.57 -4.92
N SER A 122 -33.25 -0.52 -4.41
CA SER A 122 -32.55 0.55 -3.69
C SER A 122 -31.99 0.04 -2.37
N ARG A 123 -32.78 -0.75 -1.62
CA ARG A 123 -32.32 -1.40 -0.39
C ARG A 123 -31.23 -2.43 -0.66
N LEU A 124 -31.38 -3.23 -1.70
CA LEU A 124 -30.37 -4.21 -2.11
C LEU A 124 -29.02 -3.53 -2.39
N PHE A 125 -29.00 -2.51 -3.25
CA PHE A 125 -27.76 -1.82 -3.63
C PHE A 125 -27.14 -1.09 -2.43
N ASN A 126 -27.96 -0.50 -1.55
CA ASN A 126 -27.49 0.12 -0.33
C ASN A 126 -26.85 -0.89 0.64
N SER A 127 -27.44 -2.08 0.76
CA SER A 127 -26.92 -3.18 1.59
C SER A 127 -25.61 -3.73 1.03
N LEU A 128 -25.52 -3.92 -0.29
CA LEU A 128 -24.28 -4.32 -0.96
C LEU A 128 -23.14 -3.33 -0.67
N GLN A 129 -23.42 -2.04 -0.74
CA GLN A 129 -22.42 -1.01 -0.45
C GLN A 129 -22.04 -0.94 1.03
N LYS A 130 -23.02 -0.96 1.94
CA LYS A 130 -22.75 -0.77 3.38
C LYS A 130 -22.12 -1.99 4.03
N GLU A 131 -22.58 -3.19 3.68
CA GLU A 131 -22.24 -4.45 4.35
C GLU A 131 -21.31 -5.32 3.51
N GLY A 132 -21.56 -5.42 2.21
CA GLY A 132 -20.68 -6.11 1.25
C GLY A 132 -19.44 -5.30 0.85
N LYS A 133 -19.45 -3.98 1.12
CA LYS A 133 -18.44 -3.03 0.60
C LYS A 133 -18.25 -3.17 -0.91
N PHE A 134 -19.36 -3.42 -1.59
CA PHE A 134 -19.45 -3.67 -3.01
C PHE A 134 -20.30 -2.58 -3.64
N THR A 135 -19.74 -1.84 -4.59
CA THR A 135 -20.49 -0.83 -5.35
C THR A 135 -21.12 -1.53 -6.54
N ALA A 136 -22.44 -1.71 -6.52
CA ALA A 136 -23.19 -2.29 -7.64
C ALA A 136 -23.55 -1.20 -8.66
N ASN A 137 -23.25 -1.47 -9.92
CA ASN A 137 -23.47 -0.55 -11.04
C ASN A 137 -24.65 -1.00 -11.90
N ALA A 138 -24.86 -2.31 -12.02
CA ALA A 138 -25.97 -2.88 -12.76
C ALA A 138 -26.38 -4.25 -12.18
N MET A 139 -27.62 -4.62 -12.45
CA MET A 139 -28.19 -5.93 -12.15
C MET A 139 -28.99 -6.42 -13.36
N THR A 140 -28.78 -7.67 -13.76
CA THR A 140 -29.56 -8.33 -14.82
C THR A 140 -30.16 -9.63 -14.31
N LEU A 141 -31.24 -10.05 -14.96
CA LEU A 141 -31.99 -11.26 -14.64
C LEU A 141 -32.02 -12.17 -15.86
N SER A 142 -31.82 -13.47 -15.66
CA SER A 142 -31.95 -14.47 -16.72
C SER A 142 -33.40 -14.58 -17.21
N ALA A 143 -33.58 -15.11 -18.43
CA ALA A 143 -34.91 -15.24 -19.05
C ALA A 143 -35.88 -16.15 -18.28
N ASP A 144 -35.35 -17.09 -17.50
CA ASP A 144 -36.06 -18.01 -16.63
C ASP A 144 -36.13 -17.55 -15.16
N ASN A 145 -35.66 -16.33 -14.87
CA ASN A 145 -35.68 -15.67 -13.56
C ASN A 145 -34.99 -16.46 -12.42
N ASN A 146 -34.09 -17.38 -12.76
CA ASN A 146 -33.36 -18.20 -11.78
C ASN A 146 -31.92 -17.74 -11.54
N GLU A 147 -31.38 -16.83 -12.35
CA GLU A 147 -30.02 -16.30 -12.22
C GLU A 147 -30.07 -14.78 -12.18
N VAL A 148 -29.41 -14.21 -11.18
CA VAL A 148 -29.19 -12.76 -11.08
C VAL A 148 -27.71 -12.49 -11.27
N THR A 149 -27.38 -11.65 -12.25
CA THR A 149 -26.02 -11.15 -12.44
C THR A 149 -25.91 -9.73 -11.87
N ILE A 150 -24.98 -9.52 -10.95
CA ILE A 150 -24.63 -8.23 -10.37
C ILE A 150 -23.28 -7.79 -10.89
N TYR A 151 -23.22 -6.58 -11.44
CA TYR A 151 -22.00 -5.96 -11.93
C TYR A 151 -21.55 -4.87 -10.97
N GLY A 152 -20.27 -4.83 -10.62
CA GLY A 152 -19.76 -3.82 -9.68
C GLY A 152 -18.31 -4.00 -9.27
N ASP A 153 -17.92 -3.35 -8.19
CA ASP A 153 -16.53 -3.33 -7.69
C ASP A 153 -16.46 -3.56 -6.17
N GLN A 154 -15.62 -4.51 -5.72
CA GLN A 154 -15.30 -4.72 -4.30
C GLN A 154 -14.22 -3.73 -3.83
N TYR A 155 -14.48 -2.99 -2.75
CA TYR A 155 -13.53 -1.98 -2.25
C TYR A 155 -13.21 -2.06 -0.75
N GLY A 156 -13.90 -2.91 0.02
CA GLY A 156 -13.70 -3.00 1.47
C GLY A 156 -12.84 -4.16 1.94
N TYR A 157 -12.82 -5.27 1.20
CA TYR A 157 -12.22 -6.52 1.64
C TYR A 157 -11.08 -6.97 0.73
N ARG A 158 -9.92 -7.25 1.32
CA ARG A 158 -8.75 -7.81 0.61
C ARG A 158 -8.86 -9.31 0.40
N ASN A 159 -9.59 -10.00 1.27
CA ASN A 159 -9.83 -11.43 1.15
C ASN A 159 -11.07 -11.64 0.28
N HIS A 160 -10.88 -12.27 -0.88
CA HIS A 160 -11.95 -12.55 -1.83
C HIS A 160 -13.08 -13.38 -1.22
N ASN A 161 -12.75 -14.40 -0.42
CA ASN A 161 -13.76 -15.26 0.20
C ASN A 161 -14.64 -14.49 1.18
N GLU A 162 -14.05 -13.55 1.94
CA GLU A 162 -14.81 -12.67 2.85
C GLU A 162 -15.69 -11.68 2.06
N ALA A 163 -15.16 -11.13 0.98
CA ALA A 163 -15.91 -10.25 0.07
C ALA A 163 -17.15 -10.97 -0.49
N THR A 164 -16.92 -12.13 -1.10
CA THR A 164 -17.95 -12.99 -1.72
C THR A 164 -18.98 -13.44 -0.69
N GLU A 165 -18.56 -13.85 0.52
CA GLU A 165 -19.50 -14.22 1.59
C GLU A 165 -20.43 -13.06 1.96
N ARG A 166 -19.89 -11.85 2.16
CA ARG A 166 -20.70 -10.70 2.58
C ARG A 166 -21.68 -10.26 1.48
N VAL A 167 -21.24 -10.26 0.22
CA VAL A 167 -22.12 -10.00 -0.92
C VAL A 167 -23.18 -11.09 -1.03
N GLY A 168 -22.79 -12.36 -0.97
CA GLY A 168 -23.70 -13.51 -1.03
C GLY A 168 -24.77 -13.48 0.06
N ARG A 169 -24.43 -13.08 1.29
CA ARG A 169 -25.40 -12.91 2.39
C ARG A 169 -26.40 -11.79 2.13
N VAL A 170 -25.96 -10.68 1.53
CA VAL A 170 -26.90 -9.62 1.11
C VAL A 170 -27.84 -10.17 0.04
N LEU A 171 -27.31 -10.81 -1.01
CA LEU A 171 -28.11 -11.37 -2.10
C LEU A 171 -29.10 -12.43 -1.59
N ALA A 172 -28.66 -13.36 -0.74
CA ALA A 172 -29.49 -14.39 -0.13
C ALA A 172 -30.62 -13.83 0.76
N SER A 173 -30.45 -12.61 1.28
CA SER A 173 -31.45 -11.96 2.14
C SER A 173 -32.43 -11.06 1.41
N GLU A 174 -32.05 -10.59 0.22
CA GLU A 174 -32.77 -9.55 -0.53
C GLU A 174 -33.40 -10.11 -1.82
N LEU A 175 -32.92 -11.24 -2.34
CA LEU A 175 -33.42 -11.89 -3.54
C LEU A 175 -34.40 -13.04 -3.21
N PRO A 176 -35.41 -13.26 -4.06
CA PRO A 176 -36.40 -14.32 -3.84
C PRO A 176 -35.78 -15.71 -3.93
N GLU A 177 -36.41 -16.68 -3.25
CA GLU A 177 -36.00 -18.10 -3.23
C GLU A 177 -36.06 -18.77 -4.62
N SER A 178 -36.71 -18.12 -5.61
CA SER A 178 -36.72 -18.55 -7.01
C SER A 178 -35.36 -18.42 -7.70
N VAL A 179 -34.49 -17.52 -7.21
CA VAL A 179 -33.13 -17.35 -7.74
C VAL A 179 -32.22 -18.45 -7.18
N LYS A 180 -31.62 -19.21 -8.08
CA LYS A 180 -30.74 -20.36 -7.81
C LYS A 180 -29.27 -20.03 -7.99
N THR A 181 -28.93 -19.04 -8.81
CA THR A 181 -27.55 -18.63 -9.07
C THR A 181 -27.38 -17.14 -8.85
N TYR A 182 -26.36 -16.76 -8.07
CA TYR A 182 -25.90 -15.38 -7.99
C TYR A 182 -24.58 -15.25 -8.73
N ARG A 183 -24.56 -14.53 -9.85
CA ARG A 183 -23.33 -14.24 -10.58
C ARG A 183 -22.84 -12.85 -10.22
N ILE A 184 -21.61 -12.74 -9.75
CA ILE A 184 -20.96 -11.46 -9.41
C ILE A 184 -19.88 -11.22 -10.46
N VAL A 185 -19.99 -10.12 -11.20
CA VAL A 185 -19.01 -9.73 -12.21
C VAL A 185 -18.31 -8.46 -11.75
N GLU A 186 -17.03 -8.59 -11.44
CA GLU A 186 -16.16 -7.48 -11.04
C GLU A 186 -15.42 -6.91 -12.25
N HIS A 187 -15.46 -5.58 -12.37
CA HIS A 187 -14.73 -4.86 -13.40
C HIS A 187 -13.40 -4.33 -12.87
N ASN A 188 -12.39 -4.23 -13.72
CA ASN A 188 -11.30 -3.31 -13.51
C ASN A 188 -11.17 -2.44 -14.77
N SER A 189 -11.42 -1.14 -14.65
CA SER A 189 -11.36 -0.20 -15.77
C SER A 189 -12.21 -0.63 -16.99
N ASN A 190 -13.48 -1.02 -16.76
CA ASN A 190 -14.48 -1.45 -17.77
C ASN A 190 -14.17 -2.76 -18.53
N VAL A 191 -13.22 -3.58 -18.05
CA VAL A 191 -13.02 -4.96 -18.55
C VAL A 191 -13.44 -5.94 -17.45
N PRO A 192 -14.29 -6.96 -17.76
CA PRO A 192 -14.61 -8.03 -16.80
C PRO A 192 -13.33 -8.77 -16.41
N MET A 193 -13.00 -8.77 -15.12
CA MET A 193 -11.73 -9.33 -14.63
C MET A 193 -11.95 -10.57 -13.77
N LEU A 194 -13.06 -10.63 -13.05
CA LEU A 194 -13.42 -11.75 -12.18
C LEU A 194 -14.93 -11.98 -12.23
N GLU A 195 -15.30 -13.22 -12.48
CA GLU A 195 -16.68 -13.69 -12.38
C GLU A 195 -16.75 -14.64 -11.20
N THR A 196 -17.77 -14.55 -10.37
CA THR A 196 -17.97 -15.49 -9.26
C THR A 196 -19.42 -15.94 -9.24
N ASP A 197 -19.62 -17.23 -9.45
CA ASP A 197 -20.94 -17.86 -9.43
C ASP A 197 -21.16 -18.50 -8.07
N ILE A 198 -22.25 -18.12 -7.39
CA ILE A 198 -22.68 -18.66 -6.11
C ILE A 198 -23.93 -19.51 -6.32
N ASP A 199 -23.89 -20.77 -5.87
CA ASP A 199 -25.09 -21.61 -5.72
C ASP A 199 -25.91 -21.10 -4.51
N ALA A 200 -27.06 -20.49 -4.79
CA ALA A 200 -27.87 -19.83 -3.78
C ALA A 200 -28.37 -20.79 -2.71
N ASP A 201 -28.83 -21.98 -3.08
CA ASP A 201 -29.46 -22.92 -2.15
C ASP A 201 -28.41 -23.54 -1.23
N ASN A 202 -27.26 -23.93 -1.78
CA ASN A 202 -26.12 -24.43 -1.00
C ASN A 202 -25.54 -23.33 -0.09
N PHE A 203 -25.40 -22.10 -0.62
CA PHE A 203 -24.94 -20.95 0.16
C PHE A 203 -25.88 -20.65 1.34
N LYS A 204 -27.19 -20.52 1.10
CA LYS A 204 -28.20 -20.27 2.15
C LYS A 204 -28.19 -21.37 3.19
N SER A 205 -28.09 -22.63 2.78
CA SER A 205 -27.99 -23.77 3.69
C SER A 205 -26.80 -23.59 4.63
N LYS A 206 -25.58 -23.51 4.09
CA LYS A 206 -24.35 -23.40 4.90
C LYS A 206 -24.32 -22.13 5.75
N ALA A 207 -24.71 -20.98 5.20
CA ALA A 207 -24.68 -19.70 5.89
C ALA A 207 -25.76 -19.54 6.97
N ARG A 208 -26.82 -20.37 6.99
CA ARG A 208 -27.80 -20.44 8.09
C ARG A 208 -27.31 -21.29 9.28
N TYR A 209 -26.43 -22.27 9.04
CA TYR A 209 -25.91 -23.19 10.06
C TYR A 209 -24.64 -22.66 10.79
N GLU A 210 -24.59 -21.37 11.13
CA GLU A 210 -23.44 -20.65 11.74
C GLU A 210 -22.86 -21.25 13.04
N GLY A 211 -23.38 -22.39 13.54
CA GLY A 211 -22.91 -23.09 14.74
C GLY A 211 -21.73 -24.06 14.54
N LEU A 212 -21.41 -24.47 13.31
CA LEU A 212 -20.25 -25.32 12.99
C LEU A 212 -19.59 -24.72 11.75
N GLN A 213 -18.39 -24.14 11.86
CA GLN A 213 -17.66 -23.41 10.79
C GLN A 213 -17.91 -24.01 9.40
N PRO A 214 -18.88 -23.49 8.62
CA PRO A 214 -19.18 -24.02 7.32
C PRO A 214 -18.15 -23.47 6.35
N ASP A 215 -17.50 -24.33 5.58
CA ASP A 215 -16.69 -23.87 4.46
C ASP A 215 -17.61 -23.40 3.33
N LEU A 216 -17.77 -22.08 3.23
CA LEU A 216 -18.57 -21.42 2.19
C LEU A 216 -17.82 -21.36 0.85
N SER A 217 -16.50 -21.57 0.82
CA SER A 217 -15.73 -21.50 -0.44
C SER A 217 -16.15 -22.56 -1.45
N GLU A 218 -16.69 -23.69 -1.01
CA GLU A 218 -17.23 -24.73 -1.90
C GLU A 218 -18.55 -24.34 -2.59
N THR A 219 -19.17 -23.21 -2.18
CA THR A 219 -20.45 -22.77 -2.75
C THR A 219 -20.29 -21.84 -3.94
N TYR A 220 -19.04 -21.43 -4.24
CA TYR A 220 -18.77 -20.53 -5.33
C TYR A 220 -17.49 -20.86 -6.10
N ILE A 221 -17.50 -20.53 -7.39
CA ILE A 221 -16.37 -20.73 -8.30
C ILE A 221 -16.01 -19.36 -8.90
N SER A 222 -14.71 -19.05 -8.93
CA SER A 222 -14.13 -17.80 -9.42
C SER A 222 -13.25 -17.99 -10.65
#